data_AF-A0A7G6S9Z4-F1
#
_entry.id   AF-A0A7G6S9Z4-F1
#
_cell.length_a   1.000
_cell.length_b   1.000
_cell.length_c   1.000
_cell.angle_alpha   90.00
_cell.angle_beta   90.00
_cell.angle_gamma   90.00
#
_symmetry.space_group_name_H-M   'P 1'
#
loop_
_entity.id
_entity.type
_entity.pdbx_description
1 polymer ?
#
loop_
_entity_poly.entity_id
_entity_poly.type
_entity_poly.pdbx_seq_one_letter_code
_entity_poly.pdbx_strand_id
1 'polypeptide(L)'
;MENPKSKVDQIDVSAAPEQSALLQTPAKRPRNVPGTRYTEAEIHEIFRRFSIQRPEPKGELEHVNAFTLLVAVVLSAQATDVGVNKATRALFKVADTPEKMRDLGEATVGDYIRTIGLWRNKAKNVIALSDALIRDFGSQVPDDRDELIKLPGVGRKTANVVLSMAFGQATMAVDTHIFRIGNRLGLAPGKTPDQVEAKLMKVIPAEYLYHAHHWLILHGRYVCKARKPDCPACVIADICKAAEKTSELPAPLVPLPPQVF
;
A
#
# COMPACT_ATOMS: atom_id res chain seq x y z
N MET A 1 73.82 -53.07 39.06
CA MET A 1 73.31 -53.98 40.09
C MET A 1 72.77 -53.06 41.17
N GLU A 2 71.47 -52.85 41.39
CA GLU A 2 70.30 -53.73 41.35
C GLU A 2 69.09 -52.99 40.72
N ASN A 3 68.23 -53.77 40.06
CA ASN A 3 66.78 -53.51 39.91
C ASN A 3 66.09 -54.48 40.92
N PRO A 4 64.79 -54.45 41.28
CA PRO A 4 63.66 -53.64 40.79
C PRO A 4 62.63 -53.24 41.89
N LYS A 5 61.56 -52.52 41.52
CA LYS A 5 60.16 -53.00 41.70
C LYS A 5 59.13 -52.01 41.16
N SER A 6 58.31 -52.57 40.29
CA SER A 6 57.05 -52.07 39.77
C SER A 6 56.01 -51.75 40.84
N LYS A 7 55.23 -50.70 40.63
CA LYS A 7 53.79 -50.71 40.92
C LYS A 7 53.07 -49.84 39.90
N VAL A 8 52.41 -50.51 38.97
CA VAL A 8 51.29 -49.99 38.20
C VAL A 8 50.12 -49.94 39.16
N ASP A 9 49.44 -48.80 39.28
CA ASP A 9 48.01 -48.79 39.65
C ASP A 9 47.36 -47.45 39.28
N GLN A 10 46.35 -47.59 38.42
CA GLN A 10 45.09 -46.84 38.39
C GLN A 10 45.08 -45.44 37.75
N ILE A 11 44.62 -45.47 36.51
CA ILE A 11 44.00 -44.38 35.76
C ILE A 11 42.66 -44.08 36.45
N ASP A 12 42.52 -42.90 37.05
CA ASP A 12 41.21 -42.34 37.40
C ASP A 12 40.74 -41.44 36.25
N VAL A 13 39.74 -41.94 35.52
CA VAL A 13 39.05 -41.26 34.43
C VAL A 13 37.87 -40.51 35.04
N SER A 14 38.10 -39.35 35.66
CA SER A 14 36.98 -38.53 36.15
C SER A 14 37.32 -37.05 36.35
N ALA A 15 37.44 -36.29 35.24
CA ALA A 15 37.16 -34.86 35.25
C ALA A 15 36.79 -34.38 33.84
N ALA A 16 35.49 -34.37 33.54
CA ALA A 16 34.93 -33.70 32.38
C ALA A 16 35.11 -32.17 32.53
N PRO A 17 35.30 -31.41 31.44
CA PRO A 17 35.39 -29.95 31.52
C PRO A 17 33.99 -29.37 31.77
N GLU A 18 33.84 -28.64 32.87
CA GLU A 18 32.65 -27.83 33.13
C GLU A 18 32.52 -26.73 32.06
N GLN A 19 31.70 -26.99 31.06
CA GLN A 19 31.18 -25.96 30.17
C GLN A 19 30.25 -25.06 30.96
N SER A 20 30.72 -23.84 31.26
CA SER A 20 29.91 -22.76 31.79
C SER A 20 28.79 -22.45 30.79
N ALA A 21 27.60 -22.98 31.07
CA ALA A 21 26.38 -22.65 30.34
C ALA A 21 26.01 -21.20 30.63
N LEU A 22 26.27 -20.32 29.66
CA LEU A 22 25.62 -19.02 29.59
C LEU A 22 24.11 -19.24 29.54
N LEU A 23 23.47 -19.08 30.70
CA LEU A 23 22.02 -19.04 30.85
C LEU A 23 21.48 -17.91 29.95
N GLN A 24 20.98 -18.29 28.77
CA GLN A 24 20.20 -17.40 27.93
C GLN A 24 18.95 -17.03 28.73
N THR A 25 18.84 -15.75 29.08
CA THR A 25 17.61 -15.20 29.63
C THR A 25 16.48 -15.45 28.62
N PRO A 26 15.30 -15.94 29.06
CA PRO A 26 14.19 -16.16 28.13
C PRO A 26 13.83 -14.82 27.50
N ALA A 27 14.05 -14.70 26.20
CA ALA A 27 13.70 -13.51 25.43
C ALA A 27 12.23 -13.16 25.73
N LYS A 28 11.97 -11.92 26.19
CA LYS A 28 10.61 -11.43 26.41
C LYS A 28 9.80 -11.67 25.14
N ARG A 29 8.67 -12.39 25.25
CA ARG A 29 7.76 -12.59 24.11
C ARG A 29 7.45 -11.22 23.50
N PRO A 30 7.69 -11.03 22.19
CA PRO A 30 7.48 -9.74 21.58
C PRO A 30 6.00 -9.38 21.69
N ARG A 31 5.71 -8.20 22.23
CA ARG A 31 4.32 -7.72 22.38
C ARG A 31 3.87 -7.18 21.03
N ASN A 32 2.67 -7.56 20.62
CA ASN A 32 2.05 -7.01 19.42
C ASN A 32 1.78 -5.51 19.61
N VAL A 33 1.86 -4.75 18.53
CA VAL A 33 1.44 -3.35 18.54
C VAL A 33 -0.09 -3.31 18.77
N PRO A 34 -0.60 -2.41 19.63
CA PRO A 34 -2.03 -2.35 19.91
C PRO A 34 -2.87 -2.23 18.64
N GLY A 35 -3.85 -3.12 18.50
CA GLY A 35 -4.77 -3.10 17.36
C GLY A 35 -4.27 -3.83 16.10
N THR A 36 -3.14 -4.53 16.15
CA THR A 36 -2.64 -5.40 15.08
C THR A 36 -2.21 -6.77 15.62
N ARG A 37 -2.13 -7.76 14.73
CA ARG A 37 -1.61 -9.10 15.06
C ARG A 37 -0.08 -9.16 15.02
N TYR A 38 0.58 -8.10 14.59
CA TYR A 38 2.02 -8.08 14.35
C TYR A 38 2.77 -7.32 15.45
N THR A 39 4.00 -7.75 15.68
CA THR A 39 5.02 -7.05 16.45
C THR A 39 5.61 -5.93 15.60
N GLU A 40 6.26 -4.95 16.23
CA GLU A 40 6.92 -3.85 15.52
C GLU A 40 7.96 -4.35 14.51
N ALA A 41 8.78 -5.33 14.91
CA ALA A 41 9.78 -5.94 14.04
C ALA A 41 9.16 -6.65 12.82
N GLU A 42 8.05 -7.35 12.99
CA GLU A 42 7.35 -7.99 11.86
C GLU A 42 6.74 -6.94 10.93
N ILE A 43 6.20 -5.84 11.45
CA ILE A 43 5.65 -4.77 10.61
C ILE A 43 6.77 -4.11 9.80
N HIS A 44 7.88 -3.77 10.45
CA HIS A 44 9.03 -3.21 9.77
C HIS A 44 9.52 -4.18 8.68
N GLU A 45 9.58 -5.48 8.96
CA GLU A 45 9.98 -6.48 7.97
C GLU A 45 9.00 -6.58 6.79
N ILE A 46 7.69 -6.51 7.02
CA ILE A 46 6.67 -6.48 5.95
C ILE A 46 6.96 -5.32 4.98
N PHE A 47 7.15 -4.11 5.51
CA PHE A 47 7.33 -2.92 4.67
C PHE A 47 8.73 -2.85 4.05
N ARG A 48 9.77 -3.36 4.73
CA ARG A 48 11.10 -3.55 4.12
C ARG A 48 11.05 -4.51 2.93
N ARG A 49 10.28 -5.59 3.02
CA ARG A 49 10.12 -6.52 1.89
C ARG A 49 9.36 -5.87 0.72
N PHE A 50 8.33 -5.07 1.01
CA PHE A 50 7.65 -4.31 -0.03
C PHE A 50 8.55 -3.25 -0.68
N SER A 51 9.39 -2.56 0.09
CA SER A 51 10.31 -1.56 -0.44
C SER A 51 11.39 -2.18 -1.33
N ILE A 52 11.89 -3.38 -1.02
CA ILE A 52 12.82 -4.08 -1.91
C ILE A 52 12.11 -4.60 -3.16
N GLN A 53 10.91 -5.15 -3.01
CA GLN A 53 10.16 -5.68 -4.15
C GLN A 53 9.73 -4.57 -5.13
N ARG A 54 9.38 -3.39 -4.62
CA ARG A 54 8.97 -2.22 -5.41
C ARG A 54 9.52 -0.93 -4.77
N PRO A 55 10.76 -0.53 -5.06
CA PRO A 55 11.37 0.66 -4.44
C PRO A 55 10.58 1.95 -4.65
N GLU A 56 10.07 2.16 -5.86
CA GLU A 56 9.27 3.32 -6.23
C GLU A 56 7.91 2.86 -6.77
N PRO A 57 6.96 2.47 -5.90
CA PRO A 57 5.65 2.03 -6.35
C PRO A 57 4.85 3.22 -6.89
N LYS A 58 4.24 3.06 -8.06
CA LYS A 58 3.45 4.11 -8.74
C LYS A 58 1.98 3.69 -8.85
N GLY A 59 1.08 4.66 -8.82
CA GLY A 59 -0.32 4.48 -9.20
C GLY A 59 -0.46 4.17 -10.69
N GLU A 60 -1.62 3.61 -11.07
CA GLU A 60 -1.84 3.11 -12.44
C GLU A 60 -2.62 4.09 -13.32
N LEU A 61 -3.11 5.19 -12.74
CA LEU A 61 -3.85 6.21 -13.47
C LEU A 61 -2.89 7.16 -14.19
N GLU A 62 -3.02 7.24 -15.50
CA GLU A 62 -2.23 8.14 -16.34
C GLU A 62 -2.66 9.60 -16.15
N HIS A 63 -1.69 10.48 -15.91
CA HIS A 63 -1.89 11.91 -15.69
C HIS A 63 -0.62 12.69 -16.06
N VAL A 64 -0.76 13.99 -16.30
CA VAL A 64 0.36 14.88 -16.68
C VAL A 64 0.60 15.99 -15.65
N ASN A 65 -0.37 16.24 -14.77
CA ASN A 65 -0.32 17.26 -13.72
C ASN A 65 -1.34 16.92 -12.61
N ALA A 66 -1.38 17.73 -11.54
CA ALA A 66 -2.29 17.52 -10.41
C ALA A 66 -3.79 17.55 -10.81
N PHE A 67 -4.17 18.42 -11.74
CA PHE A 67 -5.56 18.52 -12.20
C PHE A 67 -6.01 17.27 -12.96
N THR A 68 -5.21 16.80 -13.92
CA THR A 68 -5.51 15.59 -14.69
C THR A 68 -5.48 14.34 -13.80
N LEU A 69 -4.63 14.29 -12.76
CA LEU A 69 -4.70 13.27 -11.72
C LEU A 69 -6.04 13.32 -11.00
N LEU A 70 -6.44 14.49 -10.49
CA LEU A 70 -7.70 14.66 -9.77
C LEU A 70 -8.90 14.18 -10.62
N VAL A 71 -8.95 14.59 -11.88
CA VAL A 71 -9.98 14.15 -12.83
C VAL A 71 -9.94 12.63 -13.02
N ALA A 72 -8.76 12.04 -13.25
CA ALA A 72 -8.62 10.60 -13.41
C ALA A 72 -9.10 9.82 -12.18
N VAL A 73 -8.77 10.29 -10.97
CA VAL A 73 -9.21 9.64 -9.71
C VAL A 73 -10.73 9.75 -9.55
N VAL A 74 -11.34 10.90 -9.84
CA VAL A 74 -12.82 11.06 -9.83
C VAL A 74 -13.48 10.11 -10.84
N LEU A 75 -12.90 9.97 -12.04
CA LEU A 75 -13.39 9.05 -13.06
C LEU A 75 -13.22 7.57 -12.69
N SER A 76 -12.25 7.23 -11.84
CA SER A 76 -11.98 5.86 -11.42
C SER A 76 -13.03 5.27 -10.48
N ALA A 77 -13.92 6.10 -9.90
CA ALA A 77 -15.02 5.61 -9.07
C ALA A 77 -15.87 4.58 -9.84
N GLN A 78 -15.85 3.33 -9.38
CA GLN A 78 -16.53 2.19 -10.03
C GLN A 78 -16.10 1.98 -11.50
N ALA A 79 -14.84 2.24 -11.82
CA ALA A 79 -14.23 1.95 -13.10
C ALA A 79 -12.88 1.24 -12.91
N THR A 80 -12.36 0.64 -13.97
CA THR A 80 -11.01 0.10 -13.96
C THR A 80 -10.02 1.17 -14.41
N ASP A 81 -8.81 1.16 -13.85
CA ASP A 81 -7.76 2.13 -14.21
C ASP A 81 -7.45 2.08 -15.73
N VAL A 82 -7.41 0.87 -16.32
CA VAL A 82 -7.28 0.67 -17.77
C VAL A 82 -8.39 1.36 -18.56
N GLY A 83 -9.64 1.26 -18.10
CA GLY A 83 -10.79 1.90 -18.75
C GLY A 83 -10.74 3.42 -18.63
N VAL A 84 -10.28 3.93 -17.48
CA VAL A 84 -10.06 5.37 -17.26
C VAL A 84 -8.96 5.87 -18.19
N ASN A 85 -7.78 5.25 -18.18
CA ASN A 85 -6.64 5.66 -19.01
C ASN A 85 -7.01 5.68 -20.50
N LYS A 86 -7.74 4.66 -20.98
CA LYS A 86 -8.20 4.63 -22.38
C LYS A 86 -9.06 5.86 -22.74
N ALA A 87 -9.94 6.30 -21.84
CA ALA A 87 -10.78 7.46 -22.07
C ALA A 87 -10.01 8.78 -21.90
N THR A 88 -9.17 8.87 -20.88
CA THR A 88 -8.50 10.13 -20.50
C THR A 88 -7.32 10.48 -21.40
N ARG A 89 -6.64 9.51 -22.02
CA ARG A 89 -5.51 9.77 -22.94
C ARG A 89 -5.82 10.76 -24.06
N ALA A 90 -7.01 10.67 -24.65
CA ALA A 90 -7.42 11.60 -25.70
C ALA A 90 -7.95 12.91 -25.10
N LEU A 91 -8.72 12.82 -24.01
CA LEU A 91 -9.27 13.98 -23.30
C LEU A 91 -8.16 14.92 -22.81
N PHE A 92 -7.14 14.41 -22.12
CA PHE A 92 -6.08 15.21 -21.53
C PHE A 92 -5.12 15.83 -22.56
N LYS A 93 -5.14 15.38 -23.83
CA LYS A 93 -4.41 16.08 -24.90
C LYS A 93 -5.07 17.39 -25.29
N VAL A 94 -6.38 17.51 -25.11
CA VAL A 94 -7.15 18.70 -25.49
C VAL A 94 -7.58 19.53 -24.28
N ALA A 95 -7.71 18.90 -23.10
CA ALA A 95 -8.16 19.53 -21.86
C ALA A 95 -7.35 19.04 -20.65
N ASP A 96 -6.23 19.72 -20.38
CA ASP A 96 -5.32 19.45 -19.26
C ASP A 96 -5.32 20.53 -18.16
N THR A 97 -6.18 21.55 -18.29
CA THR A 97 -6.44 22.57 -17.27
C THR A 97 -7.94 22.68 -16.96
N PRO A 98 -8.33 23.22 -15.79
CA PRO A 98 -9.74 23.45 -15.47
C PRO A 98 -10.49 24.26 -16.54
N GLU A 99 -9.88 25.33 -17.06
CA GLU A 99 -10.48 26.20 -18.09
C GLU A 99 -10.73 25.43 -19.38
N LYS A 100 -9.71 24.72 -19.89
CA LYS A 100 -9.87 23.91 -21.11
C LYS A 100 -10.94 22.83 -20.93
N MET A 101 -11.00 22.19 -19.76
CA MET A 101 -12.01 21.17 -19.46
C MET A 101 -13.42 21.76 -19.42
N ARG A 102 -13.58 22.92 -18.80
CA ARG A 102 -14.84 23.67 -18.76
C ARG A 102 -15.27 24.11 -20.16
N ASP A 103 -14.37 24.72 -20.92
CA ASP A 103 -14.62 25.25 -22.27
C ASP A 103 -14.95 24.14 -23.28
N LEU A 104 -14.42 22.93 -23.07
CA LEU A 104 -14.77 21.75 -23.85
C LEU A 104 -16.25 21.37 -23.67
N GLY A 105 -16.83 21.63 -22.50
CA GLY A 105 -18.25 21.42 -22.21
C GLY A 105 -18.62 19.98 -21.85
N GLU A 106 -19.71 19.84 -21.09
CA GLU A 106 -20.17 18.56 -20.53
C GLU A 106 -20.43 17.49 -21.61
N ALA A 107 -21.08 17.87 -22.71
CA ALA A 107 -21.44 16.93 -23.77
C ALA A 107 -20.20 16.30 -24.40
N THR A 108 -19.22 17.12 -24.78
CA THR A 108 -17.99 16.65 -25.42
C THR A 108 -17.10 15.88 -24.44
N VAL A 109 -16.99 16.33 -23.18
CA VAL A 109 -16.33 15.52 -22.12
C VAL A 109 -17.01 14.15 -22.01
N GLY A 110 -18.35 14.13 -22.00
CA GLY A 110 -19.15 12.91 -21.96
C GLY A 110 -18.85 11.94 -23.10
N ASP A 111 -18.66 12.44 -24.33
CA ASP A 111 -18.28 11.64 -25.48
C ASP A 111 -16.90 10.99 -25.31
N TYR A 112 -15.91 11.71 -24.77
CA TYR A 112 -14.58 11.16 -24.46
C TYR A 112 -14.65 10.02 -23.44
N ILE A 113 -15.50 10.16 -22.42
CA ILE A 113 -15.56 9.21 -21.29
C ILE A 113 -16.72 8.20 -21.38
N ARG A 114 -17.45 8.14 -22.51
CA ARG A 114 -18.65 7.30 -22.65
C ARG A 114 -18.43 5.81 -22.43
N THR A 115 -17.19 5.35 -22.56
CA THR A 115 -16.79 3.96 -22.34
C THR A 115 -16.71 3.59 -20.85
N ILE A 116 -16.76 4.58 -19.96
CA ILE A 116 -16.71 4.40 -18.52
C ILE A 116 -18.14 4.29 -17.96
N GLY A 117 -18.35 3.42 -16.97
CA GLY A 117 -19.63 3.37 -16.24
C GLY A 117 -19.96 4.71 -15.56
N LEU A 118 -21.25 5.05 -15.53
CA LEU A 118 -21.78 6.30 -14.94
C LEU A 118 -21.26 7.59 -15.60
N TRP A 119 -20.83 7.51 -16.87
CA TRP A 119 -20.17 8.62 -17.56
C TRP A 119 -20.95 9.94 -17.58
N ARG A 120 -22.29 9.93 -17.65
CA ARG A 120 -23.10 11.17 -17.65
C ARG A 120 -22.90 11.97 -16.36
N ASN A 121 -23.09 11.32 -15.22
CA ASN A 121 -22.87 11.95 -13.92
C ASN A 121 -21.41 12.32 -13.71
N LYS A 122 -20.48 11.51 -14.23
CA LYS A 122 -19.05 11.81 -14.19
C LYS A 122 -18.69 13.05 -15.00
N ALA A 123 -19.20 13.20 -16.22
CA ALA A 123 -18.97 14.37 -17.07
C ALA A 123 -19.48 15.64 -16.38
N LYS A 124 -20.71 15.60 -15.85
CA LYS A 124 -21.28 16.68 -15.04
C LYS A 124 -20.38 17.04 -13.85
N ASN A 125 -19.90 16.04 -13.10
CA ASN A 125 -19.02 16.28 -11.96
C ASN A 125 -17.67 16.85 -12.38
N VAL A 126 -17.09 16.42 -13.50
CA VAL A 126 -15.81 16.93 -14.03
C VAL A 126 -15.92 18.41 -14.39
N ILE A 127 -17.01 18.81 -15.05
CA ILE A 127 -17.27 20.22 -15.38
C ILE A 127 -17.49 21.02 -14.09
N ALA A 128 -18.36 20.55 -13.19
CA ALA A 128 -18.62 21.24 -11.92
C ALA A 128 -17.37 21.37 -11.03
N LEU A 129 -16.50 20.35 -11.05
CA LEU A 129 -15.20 20.37 -10.38
C LEU A 129 -14.28 21.41 -11.00
N SER A 130 -14.23 21.48 -12.33
CA SER A 130 -13.43 22.47 -13.05
C SER A 130 -13.89 23.90 -12.75
N ASP A 131 -15.21 24.14 -12.77
CA ASP A 131 -15.81 25.42 -12.36
C ASP A 131 -15.47 25.80 -10.91
N ALA A 132 -15.51 24.82 -9.99
CA ALA A 132 -15.18 25.07 -8.58
C ALA A 132 -13.70 25.44 -8.40
N LEU A 133 -12.78 24.78 -9.11
CA LEU A 133 -11.36 25.12 -9.08
C LEU A 133 -11.10 26.54 -9.60
N ILE A 134 -11.74 26.92 -10.70
CA ILE A 134 -11.61 28.28 -11.27
C ILE A 134 -12.13 29.32 -10.28
N ARG A 135 -13.32 29.10 -9.72
CA ARG A 135 -14.00 30.06 -8.85
C ARG A 135 -13.32 30.22 -7.50
N ASP A 136 -12.99 29.12 -6.84
CA ASP A 136 -12.62 29.12 -5.41
C ASP A 136 -11.10 28.99 -5.20
N PHE A 137 -10.36 28.47 -6.18
CA PHE A 137 -8.95 28.07 -6.01
C PHE A 137 -8.02 28.60 -7.12
N GLY A 138 -8.47 29.54 -7.96
CA GLY A 138 -7.65 30.13 -9.02
C GLY A 138 -7.07 29.10 -9.99
N SER A 139 -7.86 28.06 -10.30
CA SER A 139 -7.49 26.95 -11.18
C SER A 139 -6.37 26.04 -10.68
N GLN A 140 -6.01 26.14 -9.40
CA GLN A 140 -5.05 25.24 -8.76
C GLN A 140 -5.77 24.17 -7.95
N VAL A 141 -5.24 22.95 -7.99
CA VAL A 141 -5.72 21.88 -7.10
C VAL A 141 -5.20 22.18 -5.69
N PRO A 142 -6.06 22.31 -4.66
CA PRO A 142 -5.61 22.56 -3.30
C PRO A 142 -4.84 21.35 -2.74
N ASP A 143 -3.83 21.63 -1.90
CA ASP A 143 -3.02 20.64 -1.19
C ASP A 143 -3.52 20.38 0.24
N ASP A 144 -4.75 20.81 0.55
CA ASP A 144 -5.47 20.50 1.78
C ASP A 144 -6.61 19.50 1.53
N ARG A 145 -6.76 18.54 2.45
CA ARG A 145 -7.77 17.49 2.36
C ARG A 145 -9.19 18.05 2.47
N ASP A 146 -9.41 18.94 3.42
CA ASP A 146 -10.74 19.44 3.74
C ASP A 146 -11.21 20.42 2.66
N GLU A 147 -10.28 21.10 1.96
CA GLU A 147 -10.54 21.83 0.72
C GLU A 147 -10.85 20.91 -0.45
N LEU A 148 -10.05 19.86 -0.69
CA LEU A 148 -10.31 18.89 -1.76
C LEU A 148 -11.70 18.25 -1.65
N ILE A 149 -12.15 17.90 -0.45
CA ILE A 149 -13.46 17.27 -0.20
C ILE A 149 -14.63 18.21 -0.56
N LYS A 150 -14.42 19.54 -0.62
CA LYS A 150 -15.46 20.48 -1.07
C LYS A 150 -15.72 20.38 -2.57
N LEU A 151 -14.80 19.80 -3.35
CA LEU A 151 -14.92 19.67 -4.80
C LEU A 151 -15.95 18.59 -5.19
N PRO A 152 -16.81 18.84 -6.19
CA PRO A 152 -17.77 17.87 -6.71
C PRO A 152 -17.13 16.52 -7.08
N GLY A 153 -17.66 15.43 -6.52
CA GLY A 153 -17.17 14.07 -6.80
C GLY A 153 -15.90 13.67 -6.03
N VAL A 154 -15.39 14.53 -5.15
CA VAL A 154 -14.22 14.24 -4.31
C VAL A 154 -14.66 13.84 -2.91
N GLY A 155 -14.48 12.56 -2.59
CA GLY A 155 -14.58 12.07 -1.22
C GLY A 155 -13.21 12.01 -0.52
N ARG A 156 -13.20 11.67 0.77
CA ARG A 156 -11.98 11.51 1.58
C ARG A 156 -10.92 10.61 0.93
N LYS A 157 -11.34 9.48 0.34
CA LYS A 157 -10.43 8.58 -0.39
C LYS A 157 -9.76 9.29 -1.58
N THR A 158 -10.55 9.96 -2.41
CA THR A 158 -10.05 10.70 -3.58
C THR A 158 -9.06 11.77 -3.16
N ALA A 159 -9.40 12.55 -2.12
CA ALA A 159 -8.52 13.57 -1.57
C ALA A 159 -7.18 12.97 -1.11
N ASN A 160 -7.20 11.89 -0.32
CA ASN A 160 -5.98 11.23 0.14
C ASN A 160 -5.09 10.75 -1.04
N VAL A 161 -5.67 10.15 -2.09
CA VAL A 161 -4.90 9.72 -3.27
C VAL A 161 -4.22 10.91 -3.95
N VAL A 162 -4.93 12.02 -4.14
CA VAL A 162 -4.39 13.23 -4.76
C VAL A 162 -3.27 13.84 -3.91
N LEU A 163 -3.47 13.97 -2.59
CA LEU A 163 -2.45 14.47 -1.66
C LEU A 163 -1.17 13.65 -1.68
N SER A 164 -1.28 12.33 -1.74
CA SER A 164 -0.12 11.45 -1.80
C SER A 164 0.61 11.55 -3.14
N MET A 165 -0.11 11.46 -4.25
CA MET A 165 0.50 11.34 -5.56
C MET A 165 0.95 12.67 -6.16
N ALA A 166 0.18 13.75 -5.99
CA ALA A 166 0.52 15.07 -6.55
C ALA A 166 1.38 15.92 -5.59
N PHE A 167 1.18 15.79 -4.28
CA PHE A 167 1.76 16.70 -3.28
C PHE A 167 2.75 16.03 -2.33
N GLY A 168 3.04 14.73 -2.51
CA GLY A 168 4.06 14.05 -1.71
C GLY A 168 3.64 13.76 -0.27
N GLN A 169 2.37 13.96 0.10
CA GLN A 169 1.93 13.83 1.48
C GLN A 169 1.75 12.35 1.88
N ALA A 170 2.21 12.00 3.07
CA ALA A 170 2.05 10.65 3.62
C ALA A 170 0.61 10.39 4.09
N THR A 171 -0.30 10.13 3.14
CA THR A 171 -1.70 9.79 3.41
C THR A 171 -1.98 8.32 3.16
N MET A 172 -3.07 7.80 3.73
CA MET A 172 -3.47 6.40 3.58
C MET A 172 -4.90 6.30 3.06
N ALA A 173 -5.08 6.31 1.75
CA ALA A 173 -6.38 6.05 1.15
C ALA A 173 -6.73 4.56 1.27
N VAL A 174 -7.82 4.22 1.97
CA VAL A 174 -8.27 2.83 2.12
C VAL A 174 -9.32 2.50 1.07
N ASP A 175 -8.97 1.61 0.14
CA ASP A 175 -9.88 1.03 -0.84
C ASP A 175 -10.28 -0.41 -0.48
N THR A 176 -10.94 -1.11 -1.39
CA THR A 176 -11.36 -2.50 -1.17
C THR A 176 -10.18 -3.49 -1.06
N HIS A 177 -9.03 -3.18 -1.67
CA HIS A 177 -7.82 -4.00 -1.56
C HIS A 177 -7.17 -3.81 -0.20
N ILE A 178 -6.92 -2.57 0.20
CA ILE A 178 -6.29 -2.22 1.48
C ILE A 178 -7.21 -2.59 2.65
N PHE A 179 -8.51 -2.33 2.55
CA PHE A 179 -9.48 -2.73 3.57
C PHE A 179 -9.47 -4.25 3.79
N ARG A 180 -9.43 -5.03 2.69
CA ARG A 180 -9.33 -6.48 2.76
C ARG A 180 -8.00 -6.90 3.37
N ILE A 181 -6.87 -6.35 2.95
CA ILE A 181 -5.55 -6.69 3.48
C ILE A 181 -5.47 -6.39 4.98
N GLY A 182 -5.86 -5.18 5.39
CA GLY A 182 -5.83 -4.74 6.78
C GLY A 182 -6.55 -5.72 7.71
N ASN A 183 -7.72 -6.22 7.27
CA ASN A 183 -8.51 -7.20 7.99
C ASN A 183 -7.97 -8.64 7.87
N ARG A 184 -7.72 -9.11 6.64
CA ARG A 184 -7.30 -10.49 6.32
C ARG A 184 -5.99 -10.87 7.00
N LEU A 185 -4.99 -10.00 6.91
CA LEU A 185 -3.67 -10.23 7.51
C LEU A 185 -3.70 -9.98 9.01
N GLY A 186 -4.68 -9.20 9.49
CA GLY A 186 -4.69 -8.67 10.84
C GLY A 186 -3.73 -7.48 11.04
N LEU A 187 -3.30 -6.82 9.96
CA LEU A 187 -2.39 -5.68 10.01
C LEU A 187 -3.05 -4.43 10.59
N ALA A 188 -4.32 -4.21 10.23
CA ALA A 188 -5.15 -3.11 10.73
C ALA A 188 -6.63 -3.51 10.67
N PRO A 189 -7.10 -4.43 11.53
CA PRO A 189 -8.50 -4.86 11.53
C PRO A 189 -9.45 -3.70 11.85
N GLY A 190 -10.55 -3.56 11.11
CA GLY A 190 -11.52 -2.48 11.30
C GLY A 190 -12.81 -2.76 10.55
N LYS A 191 -13.93 -2.23 11.07
CA LYS A 191 -15.26 -2.40 10.46
C LYS A 191 -15.52 -1.40 9.32
N THR A 192 -14.81 -0.28 9.33
CA THR A 192 -14.96 0.79 8.33
C THR A 192 -13.60 1.18 7.74
N PRO A 193 -13.55 1.72 6.50
CA PRO A 193 -12.32 2.22 5.91
C PRO A 193 -11.58 3.21 6.81
N ASP A 194 -12.29 4.16 7.42
CA ASP A 194 -11.72 5.16 8.34
C ASP A 194 -11.03 4.53 9.56
N GLN A 195 -11.59 3.45 10.11
CA GLN A 195 -10.96 2.72 11.22
C GLN A 195 -9.67 2.02 10.77
N VAL A 196 -9.66 1.48 9.55
CA VAL A 196 -8.47 0.84 8.97
C VAL A 196 -7.41 1.90 8.66
N GLU A 197 -7.78 3.04 8.07
CA GLU A 197 -6.91 4.19 7.79
C GLU A 197 -6.21 4.66 9.07
N ALA A 198 -7.01 4.97 10.11
CA ALA A 198 -6.49 5.48 11.38
C ALA A 198 -5.55 4.49 12.08
N LYS A 199 -5.72 3.17 11.86
CA LYS A 199 -4.82 2.16 12.39
C LYS A 199 -3.55 2.04 11.54
N LEU A 200 -3.66 1.98 10.22
CA LEU A 200 -2.52 1.94 9.31
C LEU A 200 -1.58 3.13 9.54
N MET A 201 -2.14 4.34 9.68
CA MET A 201 -1.35 5.54 10.01
C MET A 201 -0.58 5.47 11.34
N LYS A 202 -1.00 4.59 12.27
CA LYS A 202 -0.34 4.41 13.57
C LYS A 202 0.65 3.24 13.59
N VAL A 203 0.39 2.18 12.83
CA VAL A 203 1.17 0.94 12.90
C VAL A 203 2.30 0.91 11.88
N ILE A 204 2.17 1.63 10.77
CA ILE A 204 3.19 1.64 9.71
C ILE A 204 4.30 2.61 10.13
N PRO A 205 5.58 2.20 10.10
CA PRO A 205 6.70 3.09 10.40
C PRO A 205 6.76 4.30 9.47
N ALA A 206 7.16 5.44 10.00
CA ALA A 206 7.07 6.73 9.31
C ALA A 206 7.85 6.75 7.98
N GLU A 207 9.00 6.07 7.94
CA GLU A 207 9.85 5.93 6.75
C GLU A 207 9.19 5.18 5.60
N TYR A 208 8.14 4.38 5.87
CA TYR A 208 7.41 3.62 4.86
C TYR A 208 6.07 4.26 4.47
N LEU A 209 5.55 5.18 5.28
CA LEU A 209 4.18 5.70 5.13
C LEU A 209 3.92 6.29 3.73
N TYR A 210 4.89 7.00 3.15
CA TYR A 210 4.74 7.64 1.85
C TYR A 210 4.37 6.64 0.73
N HIS A 211 5.02 5.48 0.70
CA HIS A 211 4.80 4.45 -0.33
C HIS A 211 3.82 3.35 0.11
N ALA A 212 3.49 3.29 1.39
CA ALA A 212 2.67 2.22 1.97
C ALA A 212 1.31 2.04 1.28
N HIS A 213 0.63 3.13 0.92
CA HIS A 213 -0.62 3.05 0.16
C HIS A 213 -0.44 2.23 -1.13
N HIS A 214 0.55 2.59 -1.95
CA HIS A 214 0.81 1.95 -3.23
C HIS A 214 1.28 0.50 -3.07
N TRP A 215 2.12 0.20 -2.07
CA TRP A 215 2.50 -1.20 -1.80
C TRP A 215 1.29 -2.07 -1.44
N LEU A 216 0.42 -1.59 -0.55
CA LEU A 216 -0.72 -2.36 -0.09
C LEU A 216 -1.77 -2.54 -1.20
N ILE A 217 -2.09 -1.50 -1.98
CA ILE A 217 -3.05 -1.65 -3.09
C ILE A 217 -2.54 -2.60 -4.17
N LEU A 218 -1.27 -2.48 -4.59
CA LEU A 218 -0.66 -3.34 -5.60
C LEU A 218 -0.56 -4.80 -5.10
N HIS A 219 -0.15 -4.99 -3.85
CA HIS A 219 -0.11 -6.31 -3.23
C HIS A 219 -1.51 -6.93 -3.19
N GLY A 220 -2.53 -6.16 -2.81
CA GLY A 220 -3.91 -6.62 -2.77
C GLY A 220 -4.51 -6.87 -4.15
N ARG A 221 -4.07 -6.14 -5.17
CA ARG A 221 -4.54 -6.29 -6.54
C ARG A 221 -3.98 -7.57 -7.18
N TYR A 222 -2.67 -7.79 -7.06
CA TYR A 222 -1.98 -8.81 -7.84
C TYR A 222 -1.69 -10.11 -7.07
N VAL A 223 -1.45 -10.01 -5.76
CA VAL A 223 -1.02 -11.15 -4.93
C VAL A 223 -2.15 -11.58 -3.98
N CYS A 224 -2.52 -10.72 -3.04
CA CYS A 224 -3.53 -10.99 -2.02
C CYS A 224 -4.96 -10.77 -2.55
N LYS A 225 -5.28 -11.40 -3.69
CA LYS A 225 -6.55 -11.32 -4.43
C LYS A 225 -7.75 -11.73 -3.58
N ALA A 226 -8.93 -11.17 -3.85
CA ALA A 226 -10.11 -11.35 -3.02
C ALA A 226 -10.57 -12.82 -2.90
N ARG A 227 -10.70 -13.54 -4.03
CA ARG A 227 -11.22 -14.92 -4.04
C ARG A 227 -10.15 -15.97 -3.74
N LYS A 228 -9.04 -15.95 -4.50
CA LYS A 228 -7.94 -16.91 -4.37
C LYS A 228 -6.62 -16.14 -4.21
N PRO A 229 -6.12 -15.92 -2.99
CA PRO A 229 -4.84 -15.26 -2.79
C PRO A 229 -3.71 -16.11 -3.35
N ASP A 230 -2.71 -15.44 -3.91
CA ASP A 230 -1.54 -16.05 -4.53
C ASP A 230 -0.39 -16.16 -3.52
N CYS A 231 -0.61 -16.95 -2.46
CA CYS A 231 0.36 -17.06 -1.37
C CYS A 231 1.75 -17.55 -1.82
N PRO A 232 1.90 -18.46 -2.80
CA PRO A 232 3.22 -18.79 -3.34
C PRO A 232 3.97 -17.61 -3.98
N ALA A 233 3.25 -16.60 -4.48
CA ALA A 233 3.83 -15.37 -5.02
C ALA A 233 3.99 -14.25 -3.96
N CYS A 234 3.73 -14.54 -2.69
CA CYS A 234 3.72 -13.54 -1.62
C CYS A 234 5.08 -13.45 -0.93
N VAL A 235 5.70 -12.26 -0.97
CA VAL A 235 7.00 -12.01 -0.31
C VAL A 235 6.93 -11.98 1.21
N ILE A 236 5.74 -12.00 1.80
CA ILE A 236 5.53 -12.02 3.27
C ILE A 236 4.84 -13.31 3.73
N ALA A 237 4.84 -14.39 2.95
CA ALA A 237 4.04 -15.59 3.24
C ALA A 237 4.37 -16.25 4.60
N ASP A 238 5.65 -16.33 4.93
CA ASP A 238 6.22 -16.83 6.19
C ASP A 238 5.81 -16.02 7.42
N ILE A 239 5.70 -14.69 7.27
CA ILE A 239 5.29 -13.81 8.38
C ILE A 239 3.79 -13.49 8.35
N CYS A 240 3.08 -13.86 7.28
CA CYS A 240 1.66 -13.58 7.11
C CYS A 240 0.79 -14.36 8.11
N LYS A 241 -0.10 -13.64 8.80
CA LYS A 241 -1.02 -14.17 9.82
C LYS A 241 -2.45 -14.37 9.31
N ALA A 242 -2.64 -14.42 7.99
CA ALA A 242 -3.93 -14.73 7.38
C ALA A 242 -4.25 -16.22 7.53
N ALA A 243 -5.46 -16.54 8.00
CA ALA A 243 -5.88 -17.93 8.21
C ALA A 243 -6.06 -18.72 6.90
N GLU A 244 -6.40 -18.05 5.82
CA GLU A 244 -6.68 -18.64 4.50
C GLU A 244 -5.44 -18.70 3.59
N LYS A 245 -4.22 -18.54 4.14
CA LYS A 245 -3.00 -18.63 3.33
C LYS A 245 -2.76 -20.06 2.85
N THR A 246 -2.20 -20.19 1.66
CA THR A 246 -1.95 -21.50 1.00
C THR A 246 -0.46 -21.85 0.89
N SER A 247 0.43 -20.99 1.39
CA SER A 247 1.87 -21.20 1.43
C SER A 247 2.47 -20.54 2.67
N GLU A 248 3.45 -21.20 3.27
CA GLU A 248 4.33 -20.66 4.32
C GLU A 248 5.67 -20.19 3.76
N LEU A 249 5.98 -20.56 2.51
CA LEU A 249 7.23 -20.19 1.86
C LEU A 249 7.07 -18.82 1.19
N PRO A 250 7.93 -17.83 1.52
CA PRO A 250 7.87 -16.53 0.87
C PRO A 250 8.42 -16.62 -0.55
N ALA A 251 7.82 -15.85 -1.45
CA ALA A 251 8.38 -15.67 -2.78
C ALA A 251 9.78 -15.03 -2.70
N PRO A 252 10.66 -15.25 -3.70
CA PRO A 252 11.96 -14.60 -3.76
C PRO A 252 11.84 -13.08 -3.59
N LEU A 253 12.64 -12.53 -2.68
CA LEU A 253 12.68 -11.10 -2.43
C LEU A 253 13.56 -10.41 -3.48
N VAL A 254 13.00 -10.26 -4.68
CA VAL A 254 13.64 -9.58 -5.80
C VAL A 254 12.77 -8.42 -6.28
N PRO A 255 13.37 -7.35 -6.84
CA PRO A 255 12.61 -6.28 -7.48
C PRO A 255 11.72 -6.84 -8.59
N LEU A 256 10.45 -6.43 -8.59
CA LEU A 256 9.55 -6.74 -9.70
C LEU A 256 9.85 -5.81 -10.87
N PRO A 257 9.61 -6.27 -12.12
CA PRO A 257 9.70 -5.38 -13.27
C PRO A 257 8.78 -4.17 -13.08
N PRO A 258 9.15 -3.01 -13.68
CA PRO A 258 8.26 -1.85 -13.71
C PRO A 258 6.87 -2.26 -14.18
N GLN A 259 5.85 -1.74 -13.54
CA GLN A 259 4.47 -1.98 -13.93
C GLN A 259 4.29 -1.48 -15.38
N VAL A 260 3.96 -2.40 -16.29
CA VAL A 260 3.63 -2.07 -17.67
C VAL A 260 2.12 -1.87 -17.72
N PHE A 261 1.68 -0.63 -17.97
CA PHE A 261 0.27 -0.24 -18.08
C PHE A 261 -0.20 -0.22 -19.54
#